data_AF-A0A6I9YYG0-F1
#
_entry.id   AF-A0A6I9YYG0-F1
#
_cell.length_a   1.000
_cell.length_b   1.000
_cell.length_c   1.000
_cell.angle_alpha   90.00
_cell.angle_beta   90.00
_cell.angle_gamma   90.00
#
_symmetry.space_group_name_H-M   'P 1'
#
loop_
_entity.id
_entity.type
_entity.pdbx_description
1 polymer ?
#
loop_
_entity_poly.entity_id
_entity_poly.type
_entity_poly.pdbx_seq_one_letter_code
_entity_poly.pdbx_strand_id
1 'polypeptide(L)'
;MDYPTEGCFCPPGQAILDGACVQEDICSQCISEDGSRHQPLETWIPSTEPCKVCMCLENRTVNCVAQPCPTAKPIDCGPCEVARLQRNSNQCCPVFECICDLVSCQLPPIPHCKDGLQLIQTNPGGCRPDYACVCKKEECEPKPTPICPPHRKLIWVKTQCCDEYRCVCSCNNSTVTCPPGYLSSSVTNDCDCTSTTCIPDQVCVHRNIVYPLGMTWEEGCKECSCTNMKDAVTGLRITECLEKGCSMSCPAGYKYVNREGACCGKCLRTMCQDTPLWSRGDEDIIWH
;
A
#
# COMPACT_ATOMS: atom_id res chain seq x y z
N MET A 1 55.44 24.09 -101.13
CA MET A 1 55.04 25.51 -101.18
C MET A 1 53.77 25.62 -100.36
N ASP A 2 53.92 25.72 -99.04
CA ASP A 2 52.84 26.12 -98.15
C ASP A 2 53.10 27.58 -97.81
N TYR A 3 52.32 28.46 -98.40
CA TYR A 3 52.33 29.88 -98.08
C TYR A 3 51.60 30.04 -96.73
N PRO A 4 52.19 30.75 -95.74
CA PRO A 4 51.50 31.02 -94.50
C PRO A 4 50.21 31.79 -94.80
N THR A 5 49.09 31.16 -94.51
CA THR A 5 47.76 31.73 -94.75
C THR A 5 47.44 32.67 -93.58
N GLU A 6 47.09 33.93 -93.85
CA GLU A 6 46.69 34.86 -92.80
C GLU A 6 45.38 34.40 -92.15
N GLY A 7 45.40 34.23 -90.83
CA GLY A 7 44.29 33.67 -90.07
C GLY A 7 44.51 33.82 -88.57
N CYS A 8 43.47 33.57 -87.79
CA CYS A 8 43.59 33.53 -86.33
C CYS A 8 44.15 32.16 -85.91
N PHE A 9 45.31 32.16 -85.27
CA PHE A 9 45.97 30.96 -84.75
C PHE A 9 46.02 30.97 -83.24
N CYS A 10 46.02 29.79 -82.62
CA CYS A 10 46.15 29.67 -81.18
C CYS A 10 47.60 29.90 -80.71
N PRO A 11 47.78 30.37 -79.47
CA PRO A 11 49.09 30.44 -78.83
C PRO A 11 49.82 29.08 -78.84
N PRO A 12 51.16 29.07 -78.79
CA PRO A 12 51.94 27.82 -78.78
C PRO A 12 51.56 26.93 -77.60
N GLY A 13 51.36 25.64 -77.87
CA GLY A 13 50.88 24.64 -76.90
C GLY A 13 49.35 24.52 -76.78
N GLN A 14 48.60 25.25 -77.60
CA GLN A 14 47.13 25.18 -77.65
C GLN A 14 46.63 24.75 -79.04
N ALA A 15 45.58 23.96 -79.05
CA ALA A 15 44.88 23.50 -80.25
C ALA A 15 43.52 24.19 -80.39
N ILE A 16 43.05 24.34 -81.63
CA ILE A 16 41.70 24.84 -81.91
C ILE A 16 40.70 23.70 -81.71
N LEU A 17 39.75 23.88 -80.78
CA LEU A 17 38.62 22.99 -80.57
C LEU A 17 37.33 23.81 -80.53
N ASP A 18 36.37 23.48 -81.40
CA ASP A 18 35.07 24.16 -81.53
C ASP A 18 35.16 25.70 -81.63
N GLY A 19 36.21 26.21 -82.30
CA GLY A 19 36.44 27.65 -82.51
C GLY A 19 37.15 28.38 -81.37
N ALA A 20 37.57 27.67 -80.31
CA ALA A 20 38.33 28.22 -79.18
C ALA A 20 39.71 27.57 -79.05
N CYS A 21 40.66 28.31 -78.46
CA CYS A 21 41.99 27.78 -78.14
C CYS A 21 41.96 27.04 -76.80
N VAL A 22 42.21 25.75 -76.84
CA VAL A 22 42.24 24.86 -75.67
C VAL A 22 43.59 24.19 -75.55
N GLN A 23 43.94 23.74 -74.35
CA GLN A 23 45.13 22.91 -74.14
C GLN A 23 44.97 21.55 -74.82
N GLU A 24 46.08 20.96 -75.28
CA GLU A 24 46.07 19.73 -76.07
C GLU A 24 45.43 18.52 -75.34
N ASP A 25 45.49 18.48 -74.01
CA ASP A 25 44.88 17.44 -73.19
C ASP A 25 43.35 17.42 -73.29
N ILE A 26 42.73 18.60 -73.44
CA ILE A 26 41.27 18.77 -73.56
C ILE A 26 40.75 18.16 -74.87
N CYS A 27 41.57 18.15 -75.92
CA CYS A 27 41.19 17.60 -77.22
C CYS A 27 40.89 16.09 -77.18
N SER A 28 41.37 15.39 -76.15
CA SER A 28 41.18 13.94 -75.95
C SER A 28 40.12 13.58 -74.90
N GLN A 29 39.66 14.54 -74.10
CA GLN A 29 38.72 14.31 -72.99
C GLN A 29 37.27 14.20 -73.49
N CYS A 30 36.48 13.33 -72.85
CA CYS A 30 35.04 13.25 -73.06
C CYS A 30 34.30 14.14 -72.06
N ILE A 31 33.13 14.63 -72.45
CA ILE A 31 32.23 15.41 -71.58
C ILE A 31 30.97 14.59 -71.35
N SER A 32 30.64 14.37 -70.07
CA SER A 32 29.42 13.69 -69.62
C SER A 32 28.20 14.63 -69.68
N GLU A 33 26.98 14.08 -69.61
CA GLU A 33 25.72 14.86 -69.65
C GLU A 33 25.60 15.90 -68.52
N ASP A 34 26.26 15.65 -67.39
CA ASP A 34 26.35 16.55 -66.25
C ASP A 34 27.44 17.64 -66.40
N GLY A 35 28.16 17.65 -67.52
CA GLY A 35 29.26 18.58 -67.79
C GLY A 35 30.62 18.16 -67.21
N SER A 36 30.71 16.98 -66.60
CA SER A 36 31.96 16.44 -66.05
C SER A 36 32.93 16.02 -67.17
N ARG A 37 34.23 16.29 -66.97
CA ARG A 37 35.29 15.96 -67.93
C ARG A 37 35.97 14.65 -67.53
N HIS A 38 36.12 13.73 -68.48
CA HIS A 38 36.71 12.41 -68.28
C HIS A 38 37.91 12.20 -69.20
N GLN A 39 38.98 11.60 -68.67
CA GLN A 39 40.17 11.25 -69.43
C GLN A 39 39.92 10.03 -70.35
N PRO A 40 40.72 9.84 -71.41
CA PRO A 40 40.66 8.63 -72.22
C PRO A 40 40.78 7.36 -71.37
N LEU A 41 39.95 6.36 -71.67
CA LEU A 41 39.82 5.08 -70.94
C LEU A 41 39.25 5.18 -69.52
N GLU A 42 38.88 6.38 -69.05
CA GLU A 42 38.18 6.55 -67.79
C GLU A 42 36.75 5.99 -67.89
N THR A 43 36.28 5.33 -66.82
CA THR A 43 34.91 4.83 -66.70
C THR A 43 34.15 5.51 -65.57
N TRP A 44 32.88 5.85 -65.80
CA TRP A 44 32.01 6.47 -64.80
C TRP A 44 30.57 5.97 -64.88
N ILE A 45 29.78 6.25 -63.83
CA ILE A 45 28.35 5.96 -63.76
C ILE A 45 27.60 7.30 -63.84
N PRO A 46 26.71 7.52 -64.83
CA PRO A 46 25.92 8.74 -64.93
C PRO A 46 24.97 8.93 -63.74
N SER A 47 24.82 10.18 -63.28
CA SER A 47 23.89 10.54 -62.19
C SER A 47 22.41 10.40 -62.57
N THR A 48 22.10 10.51 -63.86
CA THR A 48 20.76 10.35 -64.45
C THR A 48 20.37 8.88 -64.62
N GLU A 49 21.35 7.99 -64.82
CA GLU A 49 21.14 6.58 -65.12
C GLU A 49 22.14 5.69 -64.36
N PRO A 50 21.84 5.35 -63.09
CA PRO A 50 22.80 4.65 -62.22
C PRO A 50 23.15 3.23 -62.70
N CYS A 51 22.38 2.67 -63.64
CA CYS A 51 22.64 1.34 -64.23
C CYS A 51 23.46 1.33 -65.50
N LYS A 52 24.00 2.47 -65.91
CA LYS A 52 24.90 2.54 -67.06
C LYS A 52 26.31 2.78 -66.58
N VAL A 53 27.26 2.10 -67.20
CA VAL A 53 28.68 2.39 -67.06
C VAL A 53 29.15 2.93 -68.40
N CYS A 54 29.66 4.15 -68.39
CA CYS A 54 30.18 4.84 -69.56
C CYS A 54 31.70 4.84 -69.55
N MET A 55 32.32 4.82 -70.73
CA MET A 55 33.77 4.90 -70.91
C MET A 55 34.13 5.90 -72.00
N CYS A 56 35.18 6.68 -71.78
CA CYS A 56 35.71 7.61 -72.77
C CYS A 56 36.68 6.90 -73.73
N LEU A 57 36.41 6.95 -75.03
CA LEU A 57 37.27 6.37 -76.08
C LEU A 57 38.17 7.45 -76.72
N GLU A 58 39.21 7.02 -77.43
CA GLU A 58 40.29 7.87 -77.99
C GLU A 58 39.84 8.95 -79.01
N ASN A 59 38.56 9.02 -79.38
CA ASN A 59 37.98 10.00 -80.31
C ASN A 59 36.92 10.92 -79.68
N ARG A 60 36.98 11.17 -78.36
CA ARG A 60 35.93 11.87 -77.59
C ARG A 60 34.55 11.21 -77.68
N THR A 61 34.50 9.93 -78.03
CA THR A 61 33.25 9.16 -78.09
C THR A 61 32.99 8.49 -76.75
N VAL A 62 31.80 8.74 -76.21
CA VAL A 62 31.34 8.09 -74.98
C VAL A 62 30.56 6.84 -75.36
N ASN A 63 31.01 5.68 -74.87
CA ASN A 63 30.26 4.44 -75.02
C ASN A 63 29.72 3.99 -73.66
N CYS A 64 28.41 3.80 -73.58
CA CYS A 64 27.73 3.40 -72.34
C CYS A 64 27.11 2.02 -72.50
N VAL A 65 27.39 1.14 -71.55
CA VAL A 65 26.82 -0.19 -71.47
C VAL A 65 25.91 -0.30 -70.25
N ALA A 66 24.75 -0.94 -70.42
CA ALA A 66 23.88 -1.24 -69.32
C ALA A 66 24.48 -2.38 -68.49
N GLN A 67 24.67 -2.14 -67.19
CA GLN A 67 25.15 -3.14 -66.27
C GLN A 67 23.97 -4.02 -65.81
N PRO A 68 24.03 -5.36 -65.97
CA PRO A 68 22.99 -6.24 -65.48
C PRO A 68 23.05 -6.30 -63.95
N CYS A 69 21.88 -6.23 -63.31
CA CYS A 69 21.81 -6.40 -61.86
C CYS A 69 22.03 -7.86 -61.46
N PRO A 70 22.87 -8.14 -60.45
CA PRO A 70 22.96 -9.47 -59.89
C PRO A 70 21.61 -9.87 -59.29
N THR A 71 21.30 -11.16 -59.30
CA THR A 71 20.09 -11.68 -58.63
C THR A 71 20.19 -11.39 -57.14
N ALA A 72 19.39 -10.45 -56.66
CA ALA A 72 19.34 -10.11 -55.25
C ALA A 72 18.92 -11.35 -54.44
N LYS A 73 19.67 -11.67 -53.39
CA LYS A 73 19.34 -12.75 -52.46
C LYS A 73 18.50 -12.18 -51.30
N PRO A 74 17.43 -12.86 -50.88
CA PRO A 74 16.67 -12.45 -49.70
C PRO A 74 17.58 -12.38 -48.48
N ILE A 75 17.44 -11.33 -47.68
CA ILE A 75 18.12 -11.19 -46.39
C ILE A 75 17.31 -11.90 -45.30
N ASP A 76 18.00 -12.36 -44.26
CA ASP A 76 17.34 -12.92 -43.07
C ASP A 76 16.83 -11.77 -42.21
N CYS A 77 15.52 -11.74 -41.96
CA CYS A 77 14.84 -10.68 -41.25
C CYS A 77 14.45 -11.10 -39.84
N GLY A 78 14.23 -10.12 -38.95
CA GLY A 78 13.84 -10.36 -37.58
C GLY A 78 12.43 -10.97 -37.43
N PRO A 79 12.01 -11.25 -36.18
CA PRO A 79 10.67 -11.76 -35.92
C PRO A 79 9.60 -10.75 -36.38
N CYS A 80 8.59 -11.26 -37.10
CA CYS A 80 7.53 -10.46 -37.74
C CYS A 80 8.01 -9.49 -38.83
N GLU A 81 9.20 -9.69 -39.37
CA GLU A 81 9.72 -8.92 -40.51
C GLU A 81 9.78 -9.81 -41.76
N VAL A 82 9.50 -9.19 -42.91
CA VAL A 82 9.57 -9.86 -44.21
C VAL A 82 10.49 -9.09 -45.14
N ALA A 83 11.38 -9.82 -45.83
CA ALA A 83 12.28 -9.23 -46.81
C ALA A 83 11.47 -8.79 -48.03
N ARG A 84 11.32 -7.48 -48.25
CA ARG A 84 10.74 -6.92 -49.47
C ARG A 84 11.79 -6.30 -50.36
N LEU A 85 11.66 -6.57 -51.65
CA LEU A 85 12.52 -6.00 -52.67
C LEU A 85 12.13 -4.53 -52.90
N GLN A 86 13.01 -3.61 -52.56
CA GLN A 86 12.85 -2.19 -52.79
C GLN A 86 13.57 -1.77 -54.08
N ARG A 87 12.89 -0.93 -54.88
CA ARG A 87 13.49 -0.26 -56.05
C ARG A 87 13.55 1.23 -55.75
N ASN A 88 14.76 1.73 -55.55
CA ASN A 88 15.02 3.16 -55.39
C ASN A 88 15.53 3.73 -56.72
N SER A 89 14.99 4.87 -57.17
CA SER A 89 15.44 5.54 -58.39
C SER A 89 16.91 5.95 -58.36
N ASN A 90 17.48 6.15 -57.17
CA ASN A 90 18.88 6.56 -56.99
C ASN A 90 19.86 5.37 -56.95
N GLN A 91 19.36 4.13 -56.98
CA GLN A 91 20.17 2.93 -56.88
C GLN A 91 19.94 2.07 -58.11
N CYS A 92 21.01 1.63 -58.77
CA CYS A 92 20.85 0.84 -59.99
C CYS A 92 20.05 -0.45 -59.72
N CYS A 93 20.46 -1.19 -58.69
CA CYS A 93 19.92 -2.50 -58.43
C CYS A 93 19.00 -2.50 -57.22
N PRO A 94 17.91 -3.28 -57.28
CA PRO A 94 17.00 -3.39 -56.16
C PRO A 94 17.68 -4.10 -54.99
N VAL A 95 17.38 -3.65 -53.79
CA VAL A 95 17.91 -4.20 -52.54
C VAL A 95 16.77 -4.75 -51.70
N PHE A 96 17.04 -5.78 -50.91
CA PHE A 96 16.07 -6.25 -49.93
C PHE A 96 16.13 -5.38 -48.68
N GLU A 97 14.96 -5.01 -48.19
CA GLU A 97 14.76 -4.33 -46.92
C GLU A 97 13.78 -5.15 -46.07
N CYS A 98 14.08 -5.28 -44.78
CA CYS A 98 13.17 -5.92 -43.84
C CYS A 98 12.09 -4.92 -43.46
N ILE A 99 10.85 -5.28 -43.74
CA ILE A 99 9.69 -4.48 -43.36
C ILE A 99 8.81 -5.23 -42.38
N CYS A 100 8.14 -4.47 -41.52
CA CYS A 100 7.20 -5.04 -40.57
C CYS A 100 5.94 -5.59 -41.23
N ASP A 101 5.64 -6.85 -40.96
CA ASP A 101 4.37 -7.48 -41.29
C ASP A 101 3.75 -8.13 -40.06
N LEU A 102 2.94 -7.33 -39.35
CA LEU A 102 2.21 -7.78 -38.17
C LEU A 102 0.96 -8.60 -38.51
N VAL A 103 0.49 -8.58 -39.76
CA VAL A 103 -0.72 -9.28 -40.20
C VAL A 103 -0.42 -10.77 -40.40
N SER A 104 0.72 -11.07 -41.00
CA SER A 104 1.18 -12.44 -41.23
C SER A 104 1.83 -13.06 -39.98
N CYS A 105 2.05 -12.28 -38.93
CA CYS A 105 2.75 -12.72 -37.72
C CYS A 105 1.80 -13.12 -36.59
N GLN A 106 2.14 -14.21 -35.89
CA GLN A 106 1.46 -14.55 -34.64
C GLN A 106 2.03 -13.73 -33.48
N LEU A 107 1.26 -12.73 -33.04
CA LEU A 107 1.65 -11.86 -31.92
C LEU A 107 1.58 -12.61 -30.59
N PRO A 108 2.53 -12.36 -29.67
CA PRO A 108 2.48 -12.93 -28.34
C PRO A 108 1.27 -12.38 -27.57
N PRO A 109 0.62 -13.20 -26.71
CA PRO A 109 -0.44 -12.71 -25.86
C PRO A 109 0.11 -11.71 -24.84
N ILE A 110 -0.66 -10.66 -24.56
CA ILE A 110 -0.29 -9.66 -23.57
C ILE A 110 -0.37 -10.30 -22.17
N PRO A 111 0.71 -10.35 -21.38
CA PRO A 111 0.67 -10.95 -20.06
C PRO A 111 -0.17 -10.11 -19.10
N HIS A 112 -1.02 -10.76 -18.31
CA HIS A 112 -1.74 -10.12 -17.22
C HIS A 112 -0.84 -10.02 -15.98
N CYS A 113 -0.44 -8.80 -15.63
CA CYS A 113 0.38 -8.53 -14.46
C CYS A 113 -0.49 -8.60 -13.18
N LYS A 114 -0.02 -9.34 -12.16
CA LYS A 114 -0.64 -9.47 -10.83
C LYS A 114 0.12 -8.64 -9.80
N ASP A 115 -0.44 -8.51 -8.59
CA ASP A 115 0.26 -7.99 -7.41
C ASP A 115 0.87 -6.58 -7.55
N GLY A 116 0.25 -5.71 -8.36
CA GLY A 116 0.71 -4.32 -8.57
C GLY A 116 1.88 -4.19 -9.54
N LEU A 117 2.27 -5.27 -10.23
CA LEU A 117 3.22 -5.21 -11.33
C LEU A 117 2.63 -4.44 -12.51
N GLN A 118 3.48 -3.68 -13.20
CA GLN A 118 3.10 -2.92 -14.38
C GLN A 118 3.63 -3.54 -15.65
N LEU A 119 2.78 -3.55 -16.68
CA LEU A 119 3.15 -3.98 -18.01
C LEU A 119 4.02 -2.89 -18.67
N ILE A 120 5.22 -3.27 -19.11
CA ILE A 120 6.06 -2.42 -19.95
C ILE A 120 6.40 -3.13 -21.25
N GLN A 121 6.64 -2.36 -22.30
CA GLN A 121 7.25 -2.87 -23.53
C GLN A 121 8.77 -2.83 -23.37
N THR A 122 9.43 -3.98 -23.55
CA THR A 122 10.88 -4.10 -23.36
C THR A 122 11.67 -3.69 -24.60
N ASN A 123 11.04 -3.69 -25.78
CA ASN A 123 11.66 -3.40 -27.07
C ASN A 123 10.95 -2.27 -27.84
N PRO A 124 10.97 -1.02 -27.34
CA PRO A 124 10.37 0.10 -28.05
C PRO A 124 11.01 0.27 -29.44
N GLY A 125 10.18 0.36 -30.47
CA GLY A 125 10.61 0.47 -31.87
C GLY A 125 10.93 -0.86 -32.57
N GLY A 126 10.90 -1.99 -31.85
CA GLY A 126 10.96 -3.31 -32.47
C GLY A 126 9.67 -3.65 -33.22
N CYS A 127 9.79 -4.48 -34.26
CA CYS A 127 8.65 -4.89 -35.07
C CYS A 127 7.62 -5.69 -34.25
N ARG A 128 8.07 -6.81 -33.67
CA ARG A 128 7.28 -7.64 -32.77
C ARG A 128 7.35 -7.07 -31.35
N PRO A 129 6.25 -6.68 -30.71
CA PRO A 129 6.30 -6.14 -29.35
C PRO A 129 6.57 -7.24 -28.33
N ASP A 130 7.53 -6.98 -27.44
CA ASP A 130 7.85 -7.81 -26.29
C ASP A 130 7.42 -7.09 -25.00
N TYR A 131 6.68 -7.80 -24.16
CA TYR A 131 6.12 -7.27 -22.93
C TYR A 131 6.72 -7.96 -21.71
N ALA A 132 6.95 -7.18 -20.65
CA ALA A 132 7.35 -7.70 -19.34
C ALA A 132 6.55 -7.03 -18.23
N CYS A 133 6.26 -7.80 -17.17
CA CYS A 133 5.71 -7.26 -15.94
C CYS A 133 6.86 -6.84 -15.03
N VAL A 134 6.95 -5.56 -14.70
CA VAL A 134 7.99 -5.01 -13.81
C VAL A 134 7.37 -4.37 -12.58
N CYS A 135 8.06 -4.48 -11.45
CA CYS A 135 7.64 -3.82 -10.22
C CYS A 135 8.19 -2.40 -10.17
N LYS A 136 7.29 -1.41 -10.23
CA LYS A 136 7.65 -0.02 -9.99
C LYS A 136 7.23 0.38 -8.58
N LYS A 137 8.15 0.25 -7.62
CA LYS A 137 7.88 0.57 -6.21
C LYS A 137 7.47 2.03 -5.97
N GLU A 138 7.87 2.93 -6.85
CA GLU A 138 7.55 4.36 -6.77
C GLU A 138 6.07 4.64 -7.09
N GLU A 139 5.43 3.79 -7.89
CA GLU A 139 4.01 3.88 -8.24
C GLU A 139 3.13 3.04 -7.30
N CYS A 140 3.71 2.38 -6.29
CA CYS A 140 2.93 1.79 -5.22
C CYS A 140 2.22 2.94 -4.49
N GLU A 141 0.89 3.01 -4.64
CA GLU A 141 0.09 4.03 -3.97
C GLU A 141 0.40 4.02 -2.47
N PRO A 142 0.79 5.18 -1.88
CA PRO A 142 0.96 5.28 -0.44
C PRO A 142 -0.42 5.23 0.20
N LYS A 143 -0.91 3.99 0.42
CA LYS A 143 -2.18 3.77 1.09
C LYS A 143 -2.07 4.28 2.53
N PRO A 144 -3.04 5.07 3.02
CA PRO A 144 -3.04 5.49 4.41
C PRO A 144 -3.02 4.25 5.32
N THR A 145 -2.20 4.30 6.36
CA THR A 145 -2.09 3.20 7.32
C THR A 145 -3.45 2.99 7.99
N PRO A 146 -4.06 1.80 7.87
CA PRO A 146 -5.39 1.58 8.43
C PRO A 146 -5.32 1.56 9.95
N ILE A 147 -6.29 2.21 10.60
CA ILE A 147 -6.44 2.19 12.05
C ILE A 147 -7.09 0.86 12.44
N CYS A 148 -6.32 -0.01 13.12
CA CYS A 148 -6.85 -1.27 13.62
C CYS A 148 -7.61 -1.07 14.95
N PRO A 149 -8.70 -1.83 15.20
CA PRO A 149 -9.35 -1.89 16.50
C PRO A 149 -8.37 -2.33 17.62
N PRO A 150 -8.63 -2.00 18.90
CA PRO A 150 -7.70 -2.29 20.01
C PRO A 150 -7.31 -3.76 20.18
N HIS A 151 -8.17 -4.69 19.76
CA HIS A 151 -7.94 -6.14 19.83
C HIS A 151 -7.20 -6.71 18.61
N ARG A 152 -6.72 -5.86 17.71
CA ARG A 152 -5.98 -6.23 16.50
C ARG A 152 -4.71 -5.39 16.40
N LYS A 153 -3.63 -6.00 15.91
CA LYS A 153 -2.38 -5.28 15.58
C LYS A 153 -2.22 -5.18 14.07
N LEU A 154 -1.65 -4.07 13.64
CA LEU A 154 -1.26 -3.85 12.26
C LEU A 154 -0.01 -4.68 11.94
N ILE A 155 -0.05 -5.46 10.86
CA ILE A 155 1.12 -6.11 10.28
C ILE A 155 1.29 -5.70 8.82
N TRP A 156 2.52 -5.71 8.33
CA TRP A 156 2.80 -5.60 6.90
C TRP A 156 2.93 -7.01 6.30
N VAL A 157 2.25 -7.24 5.18
CA VAL A 157 2.30 -8.47 4.41
C VAL A 157 3.13 -8.18 3.17
N LYS A 158 4.25 -8.88 3.03
CA LYS A 158 5.09 -8.78 1.84
C LYS A 158 4.37 -9.40 0.65
N THR A 159 4.19 -8.64 -0.42
CA THR A 159 3.65 -9.14 -1.69
C THR A 159 4.76 -9.18 -2.76
N GLN A 160 4.42 -9.49 -4.01
CA GLN A 160 5.37 -9.55 -5.11
C GLN A 160 5.91 -8.16 -5.53
N CYS A 161 5.17 -7.07 -5.28
CA CYS A 161 5.63 -5.71 -5.61
C CYS A 161 5.33 -4.66 -4.52
N CYS A 162 4.06 -4.49 -4.15
CA CYS A 162 3.64 -3.47 -3.18
C CYS A 162 3.15 -4.11 -1.88
N ASP A 163 3.85 -3.84 -0.77
CA ASP A 163 3.48 -4.37 0.54
C ASP A 163 2.09 -3.87 0.98
N GLU A 164 1.32 -4.74 1.64
CA GLU A 164 -0.04 -4.43 2.09
C GLU A 164 -0.16 -4.50 3.62
N TYR A 165 -0.94 -3.60 4.20
CA TYR A 165 -1.23 -3.60 5.62
C TYR A 165 -2.46 -4.46 5.94
N ARG A 166 -2.36 -5.34 6.94
CA ARG A 166 -3.47 -6.14 7.43
C ARG A 166 -3.58 -6.08 8.95
N CYS A 167 -4.80 -5.95 9.46
CA CYS A 167 -5.07 -6.08 10.90
C CYS A 167 -5.23 -7.56 11.25
N VAL A 168 -4.38 -8.07 12.14
CA VAL A 168 -4.47 -9.44 12.66
C VAL A 168 -4.83 -9.43 14.15
N CYS A 169 -5.57 -10.45 14.60
CA CYS A 169 -5.95 -10.59 16.00
C CYS A 169 -4.70 -10.61 16.89
N SER A 170 -4.71 -9.79 17.94
CA SER A 170 -3.64 -9.72 18.92
C SER A 170 -4.25 -9.39 20.27
N CYS A 171 -4.62 -10.44 21.00
CA CYS A 171 -5.30 -10.32 22.27
C CYS A 171 -4.51 -10.93 23.41
N ASN A 172 -4.81 -10.47 24.62
CA ASN A 172 -4.51 -11.17 25.85
C ASN A 172 -5.82 -11.32 26.64
N ASN A 173 -6.15 -12.54 27.08
CA ASN A 173 -7.36 -12.77 27.86
C ASN A 173 -7.19 -12.18 29.25
N SER A 174 -8.06 -11.25 29.65
CA SER A 174 -8.05 -10.66 30.98
C SER A 174 -9.26 -11.14 31.78
N THR A 175 -8.98 -12.00 32.76
CA THR A 175 -9.93 -12.41 33.78
C THR A 175 -9.68 -11.56 35.02
N VAL A 176 -10.58 -10.60 35.24
CA VAL A 176 -10.54 -9.74 36.43
C VAL A 176 -11.42 -10.37 37.51
N THR A 177 -10.88 -10.52 38.72
CA THR A 177 -11.68 -10.90 39.90
C THR A 177 -12.33 -9.63 40.46
N CYS A 178 -13.66 -9.60 40.50
CA CYS A 178 -14.39 -8.41 40.93
C CYS A 178 -14.36 -8.24 42.46
N PRO A 179 -14.24 -7.01 42.96
CA PRO A 179 -14.34 -6.73 44.39
C PRO A 179 -15.77 -7.01 44.90
N PRO A 180 -15.96 -7.19 46.22
CA PRO A 180 -17.27 -7.41 46.79
C PRO A 180 -18.27 -6.31 46.40
N GLY A 181 -19.51 -6.72 46.11
CA GLY A 181 -20.55 -5.84 45.59
C GLY A 181 -20.56 -5.64 44.08
N TYR A 182 -19.58 -6.18 43.34
CA TYR A 182 -19.56 -6.14 41.88
C TYR A 182 -19.73 -7.53 41.27
N LEU A 183 -20.54 -7.63 40.23
CA LEU A 183 -20.73 -8.84 39.44
C LEU A 183 -19.78 -8.84 38.25
N SER A 184 -19.23 -10.01 37.91
CA SER A 184 -18.42 -10.19 36.71
C SER A 184 -19.30 -10.31 35.47
N SER A 185 -19.04 -9.48 34.46
CA SER A 185 -19.65 -9.56 33.14
C SER A 185 -18.57 -9.83 32.10
N SER A 186 -18.71 -10.88 31.30
CA SER A 186 -17.75 -11.27 30.28
C SER A 186 -18.30 -11.03 28.87
N VAL A 187 -17.53 -10.34 28.03
CA VAL A 187 -17.84 -10.15 26.61
C VAL A 187 -16.73 -10.77 25.78
N THR A 188 -17.10 -11.56 24.76
CA THR A 188 -16.17 -12.16 23.80
C THR A 188 -16.30 -11.46 22.45
N ASN A 189 -15.18 -11.08 21.85
CA ASN A 189 -15.15 -10.43 20.54
C ASN A 189 -14.97 -11.43 19.38
N ASP A 190 -14.97 -10.93 18.14
CA ASP A 190 -14.77 -11.71 16.90
C ASP A 190 -13.40 -12.41 16.78
N CYS A 191 -12.41 -11.97 17.56
CA CYS A 191 -11.11 -12.65 17.65
C CYS A 191 -11.10 -13.74 18.74
N ASP A 192 -12.27 -14.15 19.26
CA ASP A 192 -12.47 -15.08 20.38
C ASP A 192 -11.79 -14.64 21.69
N CYS A 193 -11.59 -13.34 21.87
CA CYS A 193 -10.93 -12.80 23.04
C CYS A 193 -11.99 -12.40 24.07
N THR A 194 -11.87 -12.93 25.28
CA THR A 194 -12.80 -12.65 26.37
C THR A 194 -12.23 -11.59 27.31
N SER A 195 -13.02 -10.54 27.53
CA SER A 195 -12.74 -9.49 28.52
C SER A 195 -13.80 -9.54 29.62
N THR A 196 -13.36 -9.64 30.87
CA THR A 196 -14.25 -9.56 32.05
C THR A 196 -14.23 -8.15 32.63
N THR A 197 -15.40 -7.52 32.74
CA THR A 197 -15.60 -6.23 33.42
C THR A 197 -16.45 -6.40 34.67
N CYS A 198 -16.30 -5.51 35.64
CA CYS A 198 -17.03 -5.55 36.91
C CYS A 198 -18.14 -4.50 36.88
N ILE A 199 -19.39 -4.96 37.03
CA ILE A 199 -20.57 -4.11 37.09
C ILE A 199 -21.09 -4.05 38.53
N PRO A 200 -21.50 -2.87 39.04
CA PRO A 200 -21.99 -2.75 40.41
C PRO A 200 -23.32 -3.50 40.57
N ASP A 201 -23.42 -4.29 41.64
CA ASP A 201 -24.64 -5.00 42.02
C ASP A 201 -25.57 -4.11 42.88
N GLN A 202 -26.80 -4.57 43.09
CA GLN A 202 -27.79 -3.88 43.93
C GLN A 202 -27.61 -4.19 45.42
N VAL A 203 -26.42 -3.93 45.95
CA VAL A 203 -26.04 -4.23 47.33
C VAL A 203 -25.24 -3.10 47.94
N CYS A 204 -25.24 -3.02 49.27
CA CYS A 204 -24.33 -2.15 50.02
C CYS A 204 -23.10 -2.94 50.42
N VAL A 205 -21.93 -2.31 50.38
CA VAL A 205 -20.69 -2.90 50.86
C VAL A 205 -20.21 -2.07 52.04
N HIS A 206 -20.21 -2.67 53.23
CA HIS A 206 -19.75 -2.01 54.45
C HIS A 206 -18.73 -2.90 55.16
N ARG A 207 -17.53 -2.35 55.42
CA ARG A 207 -16.37 -3.09 55.97
C ARG A 207 -16.09 -4.43 55.27
N ASN A 208 -16.18 -4.46 53.93
CA ASN A 208 -15.98 -5.64 53.09
C ASN A 208 -17.05 -6.74 53.23
N ILE A 209 -18.18 -6.45 53.88
CA ILE A 209 -19.34 -7.33 53.98
C ILE A 209 -20.44 -6.79 53.04
N VAL A 210 -21.07 -7.70 52.31
CA VAL A 210 -22.12 -7.39 51.34
C VAL A 210 -23.49 -7.53 52.01
N TYR A 211 -24.29 -6.46 52.00
CA TYR A 211 -25.64 -6.42 52.55
C TYR A 211 -26.67 -6.22 51.44
N PRO A 212 -27.70 -7.08 51.35
CA PRO A 212 -28.80 -6.88 50.40
C PRO A 212 -29.69 -5.70 50.81
N LEU A 213 -30.43 -5.17 49.83
CA LEU A 213 -31.34 -4.04 50.02
C LEU A 213 -32.34 -4.28 51.17
N GLY A 214 -32.52 -3.25 52.01
CA GLY A 214 -33.46 -3.29 53.13
C GLY A 214 -32.96 -4.02 54.38
N MET A 215 -31.77 -4.63 54.36
CA MET A 215 -31.17 -5.18 55.57
C MET A 215 -30.74 -4.08 56.52
N THR A 216 -31.00 -4.30 57.80
CA THR A 216 -30.52 -3.47 58.91
C THR A 216 -29.52 -4.24 59.77
N TRP A 217 -28.53 -3.55 60.31
CA TRP A 217 -27.56 -4.11 61.23
C TRP A 217 -27.13 -3.07 62.27
N GLU A 218 -26.71 -3.54 63.44
CA GLU A 218 -26.22 -2.69 64.51
C GLU A 218 -24.69 -2.59 64.47
N GLU A 219 -24.16 -1.38 64.53
CA GLU A 219 -22.74 -1.10 64.60
C GLU A 219 -22.45 -0.14 65.77
N GLY A 220 -22.15 -0.72 66.93
CA GLY A 220 -21.93 0.04 68.16
C GLY A 220 -23.22 0.74 68.61
N CYS A 221 -23.27 2.07 68.47
CA CYS A 221 -24.44 2.90 68.80
C CYS A 221 -25.33 3.25 67.62
N LYS A 222 -24.92 2.84 66.42
CA LYS A 222 -25.61 3.20 65.19
C LYS A 222 -26.41 2.02 64.70
N GLU A 223 -27.61 2.29 64.25
CA GLU A 223 -28.41 1.36 63.45
C GLU A 223 -28.20 1.73 61.97
N CYS A 224 -27.60 0.83 61.23
CA CYS A 224 -27.28 0.99 59.83
C CYS A 224 -28.27 0.23 58.96
N SER A 225 -28.59 0.77 57.80
CA SER A 225 -29.48 0.15 56.82
C SER A 225 -28.93 0.30 55.41
N CYS A 226 -29.16 -0.74 54.59
CA CYS A 226 -28.85 -0.67 53.17
C CYS A 226 -30.01 -0.03 52.40
N THR A 227 -29.78 1.19 51.91
CA THR A 227 -30.82 1.99 51.25
C THR A 227 -30.85 1.73 49.74
N ASN A 228 -31.95 2.13 49.08
CA ASN A 228 -32.03 2.07 47.62
C ASN A 228 -31.34 3.27 46.93
N MET A 229 -30.66 4.14 47.69
CA MET A 229 -29.91 5.26 47.11
C MET A 229 -28.62 4.75 46.46
N LYS A 230 -28.26 5.31 45.30
CA LYS A 230 -27.09 4.91 44.52
C LYS A 230 -25.96 5.89 44.71
N ASP A 231 -24.76 5.38 44.96
CA ASP A 231 -23.53 6.17 44.99
C ASP A 231 -23.15 6.60 43.56
N ALA A 232 -22.90 7.90 43.37
CA ALA A 232 -22.56 8.48 42.08
C ALA A 232 -21.17 8.05 41.57
N VAL A 233 -20.27 7.65 42.46
CA VAL A 233 -18.89 7.26 42.11
C VAL A 233 -18.80 5.75 41.90
N THR A 234 -19.24 4.96 42.87
CA THR A 234 -19.08 3.49 42.83
C THR A 234 -20.22 2.79 42.11
N GLY A 235 -21.39 3.42 42.04
CA GLY A 235 -22.61 2.84 41.49
C GLY A 235 -23.28 1.80 42.40
N LEU A 236 -22.72 1.51 43.58
CA LEU A 236 -23.28 0.62 44.59
C LEU A 236 -24.38 1.32 45.40
N ARG A 237 -25.06 0.55 46.25
CA ARG A 237 -26.08 1.09 47.16
C ARG A 237 -25.44 1.72 48.40
N ILE A 238 -26.04 2.82 48.86
CA ILE A 238 -25.52 3.61 49.98
C ILE A 238 -26.01 3.03 51.31
N THR A 239 -25.06 2.86 52.23
CA THR A 239 -25.33 2.55 53.63
C THR A 239 -25.66 3.83 54.38
N GLU A 240 -26.76 3.81 55.14
CA GLU A 240 -27.15 4.91 56.02
C GLU A 240 -27.17 4.43 57.47
N CYS A 241 -26.39 5.09 58.33
CA CYS A 241 -26.26 4.76 59.74
C CYS A 241 -26.76 5.91 60.60
N LEU A 242 -27.78 5.65 61.41
CA LEU A 242 -28.39 6.61 62.31
C LEU A 242 -28.06 6.27 63.76
N GLU A 243 -27.78 7.28 64.58
CA GLU A 243 -27.60 7.07 66.02
C GLU A 243 -28.89 6.54 66.63
N LYS A 244 -28.78 5.46 67.41
CA LYS A 244 -29.93 4.83 68.05
C LYS A 244 -30.56 5.80 69.04
N GLY A 245 -31.82 6.14 68.82
CA GLY A 245 -32.58 6.98 69.73
C GLY A 245 -32.82 6.25 71.06
N CYS A 246 -32.13 6.64 72.12
CA CYS A 246 -32.33 6.07 73.45
C CYS A 246 -33.56 6.70 74.13
N SER A 247 -34.51 5.87 74.56
CA SER A 247 -35.62 6.34 75.39
C SER A 247 -35.10 6.67 76.81
N MET A 248 -35.12 7.94 77.18
CA MET A 248 -34.75 8.40 78.52
C MET A 248 -35.93 8.36 79.53
N SER A 249 -37.13 8.00 79.07
CA SER A 249 -38.32 7.90 79.92
C SER A 249 -38.31 6.58 80.70
N CYS A 250 -38.10 6.69 82.01
CA CYS A 250 -38.18 5.54 82.92
C CYS A 250 -39.57 5.47 83.62
N PRO A 251 -40.06 4.26 83.95
CA PRO A 251 -41.24 4.09 84.79
C PRO A 251 -41.09 4.76 86.17
N ALA A 252 -42.23 5.09 86.81
CA ALA A 252 -42.22 5.71 88.14
C ALA A 252 -41.42 4.87 89.14
N GLY A 253 -40.48 5.50 89.85
CA GLY A 253 -39.57 4.83 90.79
C GLY A 253 -38.24 4.36 90.21
N TYR A 254 -37.94 4.66 88.94
CA TYR A 254 -36.66 4.36 88.30
C TYR A 254 -35.99 5.64 87.74
N LYS A 255 -34.67 5.73 87.82
CA LYS A 255 -33.86 6.81 87.26
C LYS A 255 -32.97 6.30 86.14
N TYR A 256 -32.90 7.04 85.02
CA TYR A 256 -32.02 6.72 83.90
C TYR A 256 -30.56 6.96 84.32
N VAL A 257 -29.73 5.93 84.19
CA VAL A 257 -28.29 6.01 84.46
C VAL A 257 -27.53 5.55 83.23
N ASN A 258 -26.72 6.45 82.66
CA ASN A 258 -25.83 6.11 81.55
C ASN A 258 -24.50 5.58 82.11
N ARG A 259 -23.98 4.50 81.53
CA ARG A 259 -22.70 3.91 81.94
C ARG A 259 -21.65 4.30 80.91
N GLU A 260 -20.44 4.65 81.35
CA GLU A 260 -19.33 4.95 80.44
C GLU A 260 -19.10 3.76 79.49
N GLY A 261 -19.16 4.03 78.18
CA GLY A 261 -19.01 3.02 77.12
C GLY A 261 -20.29 2.29 76.69
N ALA A 262 -21.45 2.54 77.30
CA ALA A 262 -22.72 1.95 76.88
C ALA A 262 -23.52 2.89 75.95
N CYS A 263 -24.23 2.33 74.97
CA CYS A 263 -24.96 3.14 73.99
C CYS A 263 -26.20 3.83 74.55
N CYS A 264 -27.06 3.05 75.21
CA CYS A 264 -28.19 3.56 75.96
C CYS A 264 -28.01 3.21 77.43
N GLY A 265 -28.35 4.17 78.30
CA GLY A 265 -28.43 3.98 79.73
C GLY A 265 -29.56 3.03 80.13
N LYS A 266 -29.49 2.53 81.36
CA LYS A 266 -30.51 1.65 81.93
C LYS A 266 -31.30 2.40 83.00
N CYS A 267 -32.59 2.12 83.10
CA CYS A 267 -33.42 2.59 84.20
C CYS A 267 -33.10 1.76 85.46
N LEU A 268 -32.52 2.38 86.48
CA LEU A 268 -32.22 1.74 87.76
C LEU A 268 -33.25 2.16 88.81
N ARG A 269 -33.71 1.20 89.63
CA ARG A 269 -34.74 1.43 90.65
C ARG A 269 -34.19 2.35 91.74
N THR A 270 -34.94 3.38 92.07
CA THR A 270 -34.54 4.39 93.07
C THR A 270 -35.01 4.02 94.49
N MET A 271 -35.90 3.04 94.65
CA MET A 271 -36.44 2.61 95.96
C MET A 271 -36.38 1.09 96.13
N CYS A 272 -35.90 0.64 97.29
CA CYS A 272 -36.06 -0.74 97.77
C CYS A 272 -37.47 -0.89 98.31
N GLN A 273 -38.18 -1.93 97.87
CA GLN A 273 -39.44 -2.34 98.47
C GLN A 273 -39.11 -3.38 99.53
N ASP A 274 -39.24 -3.01 100.81
CA ASP A 274 -39.20 -3.97 101.92
C ASP A 274 -40.41 -4.90 101.78
N THR A 275 -40.17 -6.11 101.31
CA THR A 275 -41.09 -7.22 101.53
C THR A 275 -41.02 -7.59 103.01
N PRO A 276 -42.13 -7.53 103.77
CA PRO A 276 -42.11 -8.16 105.10
C PRO A 276 -41.97 -9.66 104.87
N LEU A 277 -40.81 -10.21 105.24
CA LEU A 277 -40.60 -11.65 105.34
C LEU A 277 -41.61 -12.22 106.32
N TRP A 278 -42.63 -12.89 105.81
CA TRP A 278 -43.45 -13.80 106.60
C TRP A 278 -42.63 -15.06 106.87
N SER A 279 -41.86 -15.05 107.97
CA SER A 279 -41.21 -16.25 108.48
C SER A 279 -42.13 -16.86 109.52
N ARG A 280 -42.90 -17.89 109.14
CA ARG A 280 -43.55 -18.80 110.11
C ARG A 280 -42.62 -19.99 110.26
N GLY A 281 -42.06 -20.15 111.45
CA GLY A 281 -41.09 -21.19 111.80
C GLY A 281 -41.69 -22.59 111.92
N ASP A 282 -40.79 -23.54 111.69
CA ASP A 282 -40.63 -24.95 112.13
C ASP A 282 -41.71 -25.97 111.67
N GLU A 283 -41.38 -26.93 110.80
CA GLU A 283 -40.66 -28.23 111.02
C GLU A 283 -41.33 -29.09 112.12
N ASP A 284 -41.66 -30.38 112.00
CA ASP A 284 -41.56 -31.38 110.93
C ASP A 284 -42.33 -32.66 111.37
N ILE A 285 -42.78 -33.47 110.38
CA ILE A 285 -42.86 -34.95 110.37
C ILE A 285 -43.78 -35.72 111.37
N ILE A 286 -44.69 -36.54 110.79
CA ILE A 286 -45.39 -37.67 111.42
C ILE A 286 -44.76 -38.98 110.92
N TRP A 287 -44.40 -39.91 111.82
CA TRP A 287 -44.58 -41.38 111.63
C TRP A 287 -44.59 -42.13 112.98
N HIS A 288 -45.67 -42.94 113.14
CA HIS A 288 -45.99 -43.98 114.13
C HIS A 288 -46.33 -43.61 115.58
#